data_AF-A0A7S4QPG1-F1
#
_entry.id   AF-A0A7S4QPG1-F1
#
_cell.length_a   1.000
_cell.length_b   1.000
_cell.length_c   1.000
_cell.angle_alpha   90.00
_cell.angle_beta   90.00
_cell.angle_gamma   90.00
#
_symmetry.space_group_name_H-M   'P 1'
#
loop_
_entity.id
_entity.type
_entity.pdbx_description
1 polymer ?
#
loop_
_entity_poly.entity_id
_entity_poly.type
_entity_poly.pdbx_seq_one_letter_code
_entity_poly.pdbx_strand_id
1 'polypeptide(L)'
;NTNQLQTEKKERQKQDFTARIEDLDMTIKSLGEAITGLKAEIAEMQVQVKRAGEDREKENKDFQDTVADQRETQKLLTRALGVLKAFYAKPKSSSFAQMQEPAGPPPPPGFSAYKKNEGSGGVMGLLQQIISDAKAMEVDAIRAEEEAQKAYEDFVKETNAAVQAKSKEIVNRSEEKAKAEADRVQARESREAAALELEQLSNYDAELHKSCDFVLKNFEIRQTARDEEVEALKQAKAILSGATFEELLQTA
;
A
#
# COMPACT_ATOMS: atom_id res chain seq x y z
N ASN A 1 47.84 -27.61 8.40
CA ASN A 1 48.48 -26.54 7.62
C ASN A 1 47.67 -25.26 7.83
N THR A 2 48.31 -24.12 8.12
CA THR A 2 47.64 -22.81 8.35
C THR A 2 46.86 -22.33 7.13
N ASN A 3 47.37 -22.53 5.92
CA ASN A 3 46.68 -22.15 4.68
C ASN A 3 45.35 -22.89 4.53
N GLN A 4 45.36 -24.23 4.69
CA GLN A 4 44.15 -25.05 4.66
C GLN A 4 43.08 -24.56 5.64
N LEU A 5 43.47 -24.23 6.88
CA LEU A 5 42.55 -23.69 7.88
C LEU A 5 41.97 -22.33 7.45
N GLN A 6 42.77 -21.46 6.83
CA GLN A 6 42.30 -20.17 6.30
C GLN A 6 41.33 -20.37 5.13
N THR A 7 41.62 -21.30 4.22
CA THR A 7 40.75 -21.64 3.09
C THR A 7 39.40 -22.15 3.57
N GLU A 8 39.37 -23.10 4.52
CA GLU A 8 38.12 -23.61 5.10
C GLU A 8 37.31 -22.53 5.85
N LYS A 9 37.98 -21.55 6.47
CA LYS A 9 37.31 -20.41 7.10
C LYS A 9 36.70 -19.48 6.06
N LYS A 10 37.43 -19.18 4.99
CA LYS A 10 36.98 -18.26 3.94
C LYS A 10 35.86 -18.86 3.09
N GLU A 11 35.88 -20.16 2.84
CA GLU A 11 34.78 -20.85 2.14
C GLU A 11 33.50 -20.80 2.97
N ARG A 12 33.59 -21.03 4.30
CA ARG A 12 32.45 -20.85 5.21
C ARG A 12 31.94 -19.42 5.20
N GLN A 13 32.81 -18.42 5.32
CA GLN A 13 32.41 -17.01 5.25
C GLN A 13 31.68 -16.67 3.93
N LYS A 14 32.20 -17.17 2.79
CA LYS A 14 31.57 -16.99 1.48
C LYS A 14 30.18 -17.64 1.42
N GLN A 15 30.01 -18.82 1.99
CA GLN A 15 28.71 -19.50 2.10
C GLN A 15 27.75 -18.70 2.98
N ASP A 16 28.19 -18.24 4.15
CA ASP A 16 27.39 -17.42 5.06
C ASP A 16 26.92 -16.12 4.39
N PHE A 17 27.81 -15.43 3.67
CA PHE A 17 27.42 -14.23 2.91
C PHE A 17 26.46 -14.55 1.76
N THR A 18 26.59 -15.71 1.12
CA THR A 18 25.68 -16.14 0.05
C THR A 18 24.28 -16.37 0.60
N ALA A 19 24.16 -17.12 1.71
CA ALA A 19 22.87 -17.33 2.39
C ALA A 19 22.25 -16.00 2.84
N ARG A 20 23.05 -15.09 3.41
CA ARG A 20 22.57 -13.76 3.81
C ARG A 20 22.06 -12.93 2.62
N ILE A 21 22.70 -13.02 1.45
CA ILE A 21 22.23 -12.33 0.23
C ILE A 21 20.87 -12.87 -0.19
N GLU A 22 20.68 -14.19 -0.17
CA GLU A 22 19.40 -14.83 -0.53
C GLU A 22 18.26 -14.40 0.41
N ASP A 23 18.51 -14.40 1.72
CA ASP A 23 17.56 -13.93 2.73
C ASP A 23 17.19 -12.45 2.55
N LEU A 24 18.18 -11.61 2.24
CA LEU A 24 17.95 -10.19 1.97
C LEU A 24 17.17 -9.98 0.67
N ASP A 25 17.45 -10.73 -0.39
CA ASP A 25 16.71 -10.66 -1.65
C ASP A 25 15.23 -11.07 -1.45
N MET A 26 14.96 -12.11 -0.66
CA MET A 26 13.60 -12.50 -0.25
C MET A 26 12.90 -11.37 0.53
N THR A 27 13.59 -10.76 1.48
CA THR A 27 13.06 -9.65 2.29
C THR A 27 12.73 -8.43 1.42
N ILE A 28 13.64 -8.04 0.53
CA ILE A 28 13.47 -6.92 -0.40
C ILE A 28 12.26 -7.15 -1.31
N LYS A 29 12.08 -8.39 -1.79
CA LYS A 29 10.93 -8.77 -2.62
C LYS A 29 9.63 -8.65 -1.85
N SER A 30 9.54 -9.26 -0.67
CA SER A 30 8.35 -9.21 0.18
C SER A 30 7.95 -7.77 0.55
N LEU A 31 8.93 -6.93 0.90
CA LEU A 31 8.68 -5.51 1.19
C LEU A 31 8.21 -4.75 -0.06
N GLY A 32 8.80 -5.05 -1.23
CA GLY A 32 8.37 -4.50 -2.51
C GLY A 32 6.91 -4.83 -2.82
N GLU A 33 6.52 -6.09 -2.69
CA GLU A 33 5.14 -6.55 -2.90
C GLU A 33 4.16 -5.86 -1.93
N ALA A 34 4.50 -5.80 -0.64
CA ALA A 34 3.68 -5.10 0.36
C ALA A 34 3.50 -3.60 0.05
N ILE A 35 4.57 -2.90 -0.38
CA ILE A 35 4.50 -1.49 -0.81
C ILE A 35 3.56 -1.34 -2.01
N THR A 36 3.64 -2.25 -3.00
CA THR A 36 2.76 -2.18 -4.18
C THR A 36 1.30 -2.42 -3.82
N GLY A 37 1.01 -3.37 -2.92
CA GLY A 37 -0.35 -3.62 -2.42
C GLY A 37 -0.92 -2.39 -1.71
N LEU A 38 -0.16 -1.78 -0.79
CA LEU A 38 -0.58 -0.57 -0.09
C LEU A 38 -0.87 0.60 -1.02
N LYS A 39 -0.06 0.78 -2.08
CA LYS A 39 -0.30 1.83 -3.09
C LYS A 39 -1.60 1.58 -3.86
N ALA A 40 -1.88 0.33 -4.22
CA ALA A 40 -3.12 -0.04 -4.89
C ALA A 40 -4.35 0.21 -3.99
N GLU A 41 -4.26 -0.16 -2.71
CA GLU A 41 -5.33 0.10 -1.73
C GLU A 41 -5.58 1.60 -1.54
N ILE A 42 -4.53 2.44 -1.48
CA ILE A 42 -4.68 3.90 -1.43
C ILE A 42 -5.38 4.43 -2.67
N ALA A 43 -4.99 3.95 -3.86
CA ALA A 43 -5.62 4.38 -5.11
C ALA A 43 -7.11 4.02 -5.16
N GLU A 44 -7.47 2.81 -4.73
CA GLU A 44 -8.87 2.37 -4.65
C GLU A 44 -9.67 3.22 -3.66
N MET A 45 -9.13 3.48 -2.47
CA MET A 45 -9.78 4.36 -1.49
C MET A 45 -10.02 5.78 -2.03
N GLN A 46 -9.07 6.33 -2.79
CA GLN A 46 -9.24 7.65 -3.44
C GLN A 46 -10.35 7.63 -4.49
N VAL A 47 -10.47 6.54 -5.26
CA VAL A 47 -11.56 6.36 -6.23
C VAL A 47 -12.91 6.28 -5.49
N GLN A 48 -12.98 5.55 -4.39
CA GLN A 48 -14.21 5.43 -3.60
C GLN A 48 -14.67 6.77 -3.01
N VAL A 49 -13.75 7.57 -2.46
CA VAL A 49 -14.06 8.93 -1.98
C VAL A 49 -14.58 9.81 -3.11
N LYS A 50 -13.97 9.74 -4.30
CA LYS A 50 -14.44 10.52 -5.45
C LYS A 50 -15.85 10.12 -5.86
N ARG A 51 -16.13 8.82 -6.00
CA ARG A 51 -17.47 8.32 -6.35
C ARG A 51 -18.51 8.70 -5.31
N ALA A 52 -18.20 8.53 -4.03
CA ALA A 52 -19.08 8.94 -2.94
C ALA A 52 -19.38 10.44 -3.00
N GLY A 53 -18.40 11.28 -3.34
CA GLY A 53 -18.61 12.71 -3.56
C GLY A 53 -19.55 13.03 -4.74
N GLU A 54 -19.38 12.34 -5.87
CA GLU A 54 -20.25 12.48 -7.05
C GLU A 54 -21.69 12.02 -6.75
N ASP A 55 -21.87 10.97 -5.96
CA ASP A 55 -23.20 10.49 -5.58
C ASP A 55 -23.86 11.44 -4.57
N ARG A 56 -23.10 11.99 -3.62
CA ARG A 56 -23.57 13.03 -2.70
C ARG A 56 -24.03 14.30 -3.40
N GLU A 57 -23.34 14.71 -4.47
CA GLU A 57 -23.76 15.86 -5.28
C GLU A 57 -25.15 15.62 -5.91
N LYS A 58 -25.40 14.41 -6.43
CA LYS A 58 -26.70 14.05 -7.00
C LYS A 58 -27.79 13.95 -5.94
N GLU A 59 -27.51 13.25 -4.84
CA GLU A 59 -28.46 13.09 -3.73
C GLU A 59 -28.84 14.43 -3.11
N ASN A 60 -27.88 15.33 -2.89
CA ASN A 60 -28.16 16.65 -2.36
C ASN A 60 -29.02 17.49 -3.32
N LYS A 61 -28.79 17.36 -4.63
CA LYS A 61 -29.63 18.01 -5.64
C LYS A 61 -31.06 17.49 -5.61
N ASP A 62 -31.25 16.17 -5.61
CA ASP A 62 -32.57 15.54 -5.55
C ASP A 62 -33.31 15.91 -4.23
N PHE A 63 -32.57 16.02 -3.13
CA PHE A 63 -33.08 16.53 -1.86
C PHE A 63 -33.56 17.99 -1.97
N GLN A 64 -32.76 18.89 -2.56
CA GLN A 64 -33.12 20.29 -2.74
C GLN A 64 -34.40 20.44 -3.58
N ASP A 65 -34.48 19.70 -4.70
CA ASP A 65 -35.65 19.69 -5.57
C ASP A 65 -36.88 19.16 -4.83
N THR A 66 -36.75 18.06 -4.10
CA THR A 66 -37.83 17.48 -3.28
C THR A 66 -38.35 18.46 -2.24
N VAL A 67 -37.46 19.10 -1.47
CA VAL A 67 -37.86 20.07 -0.44
C VAL A 67 -38.51 21.30 -1.06
N ALA A 68 -38.01 21.78 -2.20
CA ALA A 68 -38.62 22.89 -2.92
C ALA A 68 -40.05 22.54 -3.36
N ASP A 69 -40.25 21.38 -3.98
CA ASP A 69 -41.56 20.90 -4.45
C ASP A 69 -42.55 20.71 -3.29
N GLN A 70 -42.11 20.15 -2.17
CA GLN A 70 -42.96 19.99 -0.99
C GLN A 70 -43.35 21.35 -0.40
N ARG A 71 -42.42 22.31 -0.33
CA ARG A 71 -42.70 23.66 0.16
C ARG A 71 -43.68 24.41 -0.75
N GLU A 72 -43.53 24.31 -2.05
CA GLU A 72 -44.47 24.91 -3.00
C GLU A 72 -45.84 24.24 -2.94
N THR A 73 -45.90 22.92 -2.80
CA THR A 73 -47.15 22.16 -2.60
C THR A 73 -47.87 22.61 -1.33
N GLN A 74 -47.16 22.70 -0.20
CA GLN A 74 -47.70 23.20 1.06
C GLN A 74 -48.28 24.62 0.90
N LYS A 75 -47.54 25.54 0.25
CA LYS A 75 -48.00 26.92 0.01
C LYS A 75 -49.26 26.95 -0.86
N LEU A 76 -49.27 26.21 -1.97
CA LEU A 76 -50.38 26.18 -2.93
C LEU A 76 -51.65 25.61 -2.28
N LEU A 77 -51.54 24.45 -1.64
CA LEU A 77 -52.67 23.81 -0.99
C LEU A 77 -53.20 24.63 0.19
N THR A 78 -52.32 25.29 0.95
CA THR A 78 -52.73 26.19 2.03
C THR A 78 -53.54 27.38 1.50
N ARG A 79 -53.11 27.98 0.37
CA ARG A 79 -53.86 29.07 -0.29
C ARG A 79 -55.22 28.57 -0.79
N ALA A 80 -55.27 27.42 -1.47
CA ALA A 80 -56.51 26.82 -1.96
C ALA A 80 -57.49 26.51 -0.83
N LEU A 81 -56.99 25.92 0.27
CA LEU A 81 -57.78 25.65 1.46
C LEU A 81 -58.32 26.95 2.09
N GLY A 82 -57.54 28.03 2.09
CA GLY A 82 -57.97 29.35 2.55
C GLY A 82 -59.13 29.92 1.73
N VAL A 83 -59.04 29.85 0.40
CA VAL A 83 -60.12 30.28 -0.52
C VAL A 83 -61.38 29.44 -0.31
N LEU A 84 -61.25 28.12 -0.21
CA LEU A 84 -62.38 27.21 0.04
C LEU A 84 -63.04 27.50 1.39
N LYS A 85 -62.25 27.64 2.46
CA LYS A 85 -62.75 28.02 3.79
C LYS A 85 -63.51 29.35 3.73
N ALA A 86 -62.97 30.37 3.07
CA ALA A 86 -63.65 31.67 2.93
C ALA A 86 -64.97 31.59 2.14
N PHE A 87 -65.03 30.77 1.08
CA PHE A 87 -66.24 30.56 0.29
C PHE A 87 -67.34 29.82 1.07
N TYR A 88 -66.97 28.76 1.79
CA TYR A 88 -67.92 27.91 2.53
C TYR A 88 -68.31 28.48 3.91
N ALA A 89 -67.46 29.30 4.54
CA ALA A 89 -67.76 29.96 5.82
C ALA A 89 -68.74 31.14 5.70
N LYS A 90 -68.97 31.70 4.50
CA LYS A 90 -70.01 32.72 4.30
C LYS A 90 -71.41 32.10 4.52
N PRO A 91 -72.24 32.65 5.42
CA PRO A 91 -73.58 32.14 5.69
C PRO A 91 -74.45 32.18 4.43
N LYS A 92 -75.46 31.30 4.35
CA LYS A 92 -76.41 31.20 3.21
C LYS A 92 -77.15 32.52 2.88
N SER A 93 -77.05 33.54 3.73
CA SER A 93 -77.73 34.83 3.63
C SER A 93 -76.87 36.01 3.14
N SER A 94 -75.56 35.86 2.93
CA SER A 94 -74.72 36.95 2.40
C SER A 94 -74.56 36.85 0.88
N SER A 95 -75.66 37.17 0.20
CA SER A 95 -75.73 37.90 -1.08
C SER A 95 -74.57 37.73 -2.08
N PHE A 96 -74.74 36.78 -3.02
CA PHE A 96 -74.58 37.10 -4.45
C PHE A 96 -75.90 37.74 -4.93
N ALA A 97 -76.27 38.82 -4.25
CA ALA A 97 -77.50 39.56 -4.47
C ALA A 97 -77.18 41.05 -4.47
N GLN A 98 -76.18 41.47 -5.25
CA GLN A 98 -76.05 42.86 -5.69
C GLN A 98 -74.98 43.02 -6.78
N MET A 99 -75.21 42.40 -7.94
CA MET A 99 -74.91 43.10 -9.18
C MET A 99 -76.22 43.12 -9.94
N GLN A 100 -76.78 44.31 -10.02
CA GLN A 100 -78.07 44.60 -10.62
C GLN A 100 -77.89 44.46 -12.14
N GLU A 101 -77.96 43.24 -12.66
CA GLU A 101 -78.23 43.02 -14.08
C GLU A 101 -79.75 43.04 -14.28
N PRO A 102 -80.25 43.75 -15.32
CA PRO A 102 -81.67 43.75 -15.63
C PRO A 102 -82.13 42.32 -15.91
N ALA A 103 -83.33 41.98 -15.44
CA ALA A 103 -83.92 40.64 -15.50
C ALA A 103 -83.67 39.92 -16.84
N GLY A 104 -82.65 39.06 -16.85
CA GLY A 104 -82.40 38.13 -17.94
C GLY A 104 -83.39 36.96 -17.91
N PRO A 105 -83.68 36.35 -19.06
CA PRO A 105 -84.65 35.26 -19.18
C PRO A 105 -84.31 34.05 -18.27
N PRO A 106 -85.32 33.29 -17.84
CA PRO A 106 -85.15 32.18 -16.90
C PRO A 106 -84.13 31.15 -17.42
N PRO A 107 -83.38 30.48 -16.52
CA PRO A 107 -82.33 29.54 -16.90
C PRO A 107 -82.87 28.41 -17.77
N PRO A 108 -82.10 27.92 -18.76
CA PRO A 108 -82.52 26.88 -19.69
C PRO A 108 -83.04 25.62 -18.96
N PRO A 109 -84.09 24.95 -19.47
CA PRO A 109 -84.60 23.73 -18.88
C PRO A 109 -83.50 22.66 -18.78
N GLY A 110 -83.18 22.23 -17.55
CA GLY A 110 -82.15 21.22 -17.27
C GLY A 110 -81.03 21.69 -16.35
N PHE A 111 -80.87 22.99 -16.09
CA PHE A 111 -79.92 23.49 -15.11
C PHE A 111 -80.57 23.70 -13.74
N SER A 112 -80.18 22.87 -12.76
CA SER A 112 -80.55 23.07 -11.35
C SER A 112 -79.93 24.35 -10.79
N ALA A 113 -80.63 25.03 -9.88
CA ALA A 113 -80.10 26.18 -9.15
C ALA A 113 -78.75 25.87 -8.49
N TYR A 114 -77.80 26.80 -8.60
CA TYR A 114 -76.47 26.65 -8.00
C TYR A 114 -76.59 26.41 -6.49
N LYS A 115 -76.12 25.23 -6.03
CA LYS A 115 -76.10 24.86 -4.61
C LYS A 115 -74.67 24.57 -4.15
N LYS A 116 -74.33 25.01 -2.94
CA LYS A 116 -73.08 24.60 -2.28
C LYS A 116 -73.09 23.08 -2.08
N ASN A 117 -71.99 22.40 -2.41
CA ASN A 117 -71.88 20.95 -2.28
C ASN A 117 -71.77 20.53 -0.80
N GLU A 118 -72.61 19.57 -0.37
CA GLU A 118 -72.64 19.06 1.01
C GLU A 118 -71.36 18.27 1.39
N GLY A 119 -70.63 17.72 0.41
CA GLY A 119 -69.37 17.00 0.63
C GLY A 119 -68.12 17.89 0.77
N SER A 120 -68.27 19.22 0.79
CA SER A 120 -67.14 20.18 0.82
C SER A 120 -66.26 20.06 2.07
N GLY A 121 -66.81 19.63 3.21
CA GLY A 121 -66.05 19.37 4.44
C GLY A 121 -65.03 18.24 4.29
N GLY A 122 -65.38 17.16 3.58
CA GLY A 122 -64.47 16.04 3.33
C GLY A 122 -63.29 16.41 2.44
N VAL A 123 -63.53 17.21 1.39
CA VAL A 123 -62.48 17.69 0.49
C VAL A 123 -61.51 18.66 1.20
N MET A 124 -62.02 19.56 2.05
CA MET A 124 -61.17 20.43 2.86
C MET A 124 -60.36 19.64 3.90
N GLY A 125 -60.93 18.57 4.47
CA GLY A 125 -60.21 17.64 5.34
C GLY A 125 -59.08 16.90 4.61
N LEU A 126 -59.34 16.41 3.40
CA LEU A 126 -58.33 15.77 2.56
C LEU A 126 -57.20 16.74 2.19
N LEU A 127 -57.51 17.99 1.83
CA LEU A 127 -56.50 19.02 1.56
C LEU A 127 -55.65 19.33 2.81
N GLN A 128 -56.28 19.41 3.98
CA GLN A 128 -55.58 19.61 5.25
C GLN A 128 -54.65 18.42 5.57
N GLN A 129 -55.07 17.19 5.26
CA GLN A 129 -54.25 16.00 5.42
C GLN A 129 -53.05 16.01 4.46
N ILE A 130 -53.25 16.28 3.16
CA ILE A 130 -52.15 16.34 2.18
C ILE A 130 -51.12 17.42 2.57
N ILE A 131 -51.55 18.57 3.12
CA ILE A 131 -50.63 19.60 3.65
C ILE A 131 -49.80 19.06 4.82
N SER A 132 -50.42 18.27 5.70
CA SER A 132 -49.73 17.63 6.83
C SER A 132 -48.73 16.59 6.35
N ASP A 133 -49.11 15.77 5.36
CA ASP A 133 -48.26 14.74 4.78
C ASP A 133 -47.06 15.38 4.06
N ALA A 134 -47.28 16.46 3.29
CA ALA A 134 -46.20 17.21 2.64
C ALA A 134 -45.21 17.83 3.65
N LYS A 135 -45.68 18.28 4.82
CA LYS A 135 -44.81 18.73 5.92
C LYS A 135 -44.02 17.59 6.54
N ALA A 136 -44.65 16.45 6.77
CA ALA A 136 -43.97 15.28 7.30
C ALA A 136 -42.88 14.81 6.33
N MET A 137 -43.17 14.75 5.03
CA MET A 137 -42.21 14.41 3.98
C MET A 137 -41.03 15.38 3.93
N GLU A 138 -41.26 16.69 4.08
CA GLU A 138 -40.16 17.68 4.17
C GLU A 138 -39.24 17.39 5.36
N VAL A 139 -39.81 17.15 6.54
CA VAL A 139 -39.03 16.85 7.77
C VAL A 139 -38.24 15.55 7.61
N ASP A 140 -38.87 14.50 7.07
CA ASP A 140 -38.21 13.22 6.83
C ASP A 140 -37.10 13.35 5.79
N ALA A 141 -37.30 14.12 4.72
CA ALA A 141 -36.26 14.39 3.73
C ALA A 141 -35.07 15.14 4.35
N ILE A 142 -35.32 16.16 5.19
CA ILE A 142 -34.25 16.91 5.88
C ILE A 142 -33.45 15.98 6.80
N ARG A 143 -34.13 15.16 7.59
CA ARG A 143 -33.48 14.20 8.48
C ARG A 143 -32.65 13.18 7.70
N ALA A 144 -33.19 12.63 6.61
CA ALA A 144 -32.47 11.69 5.76
C ALA A 144 -31.21 12.33 5.15
N GLU A 145 -31.29 13.58 4.72
CA GLU A 145 -30.14 14.32 4.20
C GLU A 145 -29.08 14.60 5.28
N GLU A 146 -29.47 14.97 6.50
CA GLU A 146 -28.55 15.14 7.62
C GLU A 146 -27.80 13.84 7.96
N GLU A 147 -28.52 12.71 7.98
CA GLU A 147 -27.95 11.38 8.19
C GLU A 147 -26.99 10.98 7.06
N ALA A 148 -27.38 11.20 5.80
CA ALA A 148 -26.55 10.93 4.63
C ALA A 148 -25.28 11.80 4.60
N GLN A 149 -25.41 13.08 4.91
CA GLN A 149 -24.29 14.02 4.99
C GLN A 149 -23.31 13.60 6.08
N LYS A 150 -23.81 13.25 7.27
CA LYS A 150 -22.96 12.78 8.36
C LYS A 150 -22.24 11.48 8.01
N ALA A 151 -22.94 10.51 7.41
CA ALA A 151 -22.34 9.25 6.99
C ALA A 151 -21.22 9.47 5.97
N TYR A 152 -21.40 10.42 5.04
CA TYR A 152 -20.37 10.79 4.08
C TYR A 152 -19.17 11.47 4.76
N GLU A 153 -19.40 12.41 5.68
CA GLU A 153 -18.33 13.07 6.43
C GLU A 153 -17.48 12.08 7.24
N ASP A 154 -18.15 11.14 7.92
CA ASP A 154 -17.49 10.05 8.66
C ASP A 154 -16.70 9.14 7.70
N PHE A 155 -17.30 8.73 6.58
CA PHE A 155 -16.62 7.93 5.55
C PHE A 155 -15.36 8.61 5.00
N VAL A 156 -15.45 9.90 4.65
CA VAL A 156 -14.31 10.67 4.12
C VAL A 156 -13.22 10.81 5.18
N LYS A 157 -13.60 11.08 6.43
CA LYS A 157 -12.67 11.21 7.54
C LYS A 157 -11.93 9.90 7.83
N GLU A 158 -12.65 8.79 7.92
CA GLU A 158 -12.09 7.46 8.14
C GLU A 158 -11.18 7.04 6.98
N THR A 159 -11.62 7.27 5.75
CA THR A 159 -10.82 6.94 4.56
C THR A 159 -9.55 7.77 4.50
N ASN A 160 -9.60 9.07 4.80
CA ASN A 160 -8.41 9.92 4.87
C ASN A 160 -7.44 9.46 5.97
N ALA A 161 -7.95 9.06 7.14
CA ALA A 161 -7.13 8.49 8.21
C ALA A 161 -6.46 7.18 7.77
N ALA A 162 -7.19 6.30 7.08
CA ALA A 162 -6.67 5.06 6.52
C ALA A 162 -5.59 5.32 5.46
N VAL A 163 -5.82 6.27 4.54
CA VAL A 163 -4.83 6.69 3.54
C VAL A 163 -3.55 7.21 4.20
N GLN A 164 -3.66 8.03 5.25
CA GLN A 164 -2.50 8.52 5.98
C GLN A 164 -1.74 7.40 6.69
N ALA A 165 -2.46 6.47 7.33
CA ALA A 165 -1.85 5.32 7.99
C ALA A 165 -1.07 4.44 6.99
N LYS A 166 -1.70 4.08 5.87
CA LYS A 166 -1.05 3.30 4.80
C LYS A 166 0.11 4.05 4.16
N SER A 167 0.02 5.38 4.01
CA SER A 167 1.12 6.20 3.50
C SER A 167 2.34 6.16 4.42
N LYS A 168 2.14 6.25 5.74
CA LYS A 168 3.22 6.07 6.73
C LYS A 168 3.81 4.66 6.66
N GLU A 169 2.95 3.65 6.51
CA GLU A 169 3.38 2.26 6.37
C GLU A 169 4.23 2.03 5.11
N ILE A 170 3.88 2.69 3.99
CA ILE A 170 4.71 2.70 2.77
C ILE A 170 6.08 3.31 3.06
N VAL A 171 6.15 4.44 3.77
CA VAL A 171 7.42 5.10 4.09
C VAL A 171 8.30 4.18 4.94
N ASN A 172 7.77 3.64 6.05
CA ASN A 172 8.50 2.74 6.93
C ASN A 172 9.04 1.51 6.17
N ARG A 173 8.19 0.86 5.36
CA ARG A 173 8.63 -0.29 4.56
C ARG A 173 9.64 0.08 3.49
N SER A 174 9.56 1.29 2.94
CA SER A 174 10.54 1.79 1.96
C SER A 174 11.90 2.00 2.62
N GLU A 175 11.94 2.51 3.85
CA GLU A 175 13.16 2.63 4.64
C GLU A 175 13.76 1.27 4.99
N GLU A 176 12.93 0.33 5.45
CA GLU A 176 13.35 -1.06 5.72
C GLU A 176 13.91 -1.72 4.46
N LYS A 177 13.25 -1.53 3.31
CA LYS A 177 13.69 -2.07 2.03
C LYS A 177 15.03 -1.45 1.61
N ALA A 178 15.19 -0.14 1.73
CA ALA A 178 16.44 0.55 1.40
C ALA A 178 17.60 0.06 2.28
N LYS A 179 17.34 -0.17 3.58
CA LYS A 179 18.32 -0.76 4.50
C LYS A 179 18.71 -2.19 4.08
N ALA A 180 17.73 -3.02 3.75
CA ALA A 180 17.99 -4.39 3.27
C ALA A 180 18.79 -4.38 1.95
N GLU A 181 18.50 -3.44 1.04
CA GLU A 181 19.26 -3.25 -0.20
C GLU A 181 20.72 -2.86 0.07
N ALA A 182 20.96 -1.94 1.02
CA ALA A 182 22.31 -1.55 1.43
C ALA A 182 23.08 -2.73 2.06
N ASP A 183 22.45 -3.45 2.98
CA ASP A 183 23.03 -4.65 3.62
C ASP A 183 23.37 -5.73 2.58
N ARG A 184 22.53 -5.87 1.53
CA ARG A 184 22.77 -6.84 0.46
C ARG A 184 23.99 -6.45 -0.37
N VAL A 185 24.15 -5.17 -0.68
CA VAL A 185 25.34 -4.67 -1.40
C VAL A 185 26.60 -4.95 -0.57
N GLN A 186 26.58 -4.61 0.72
CA GLN A 186 27.71 -4.88 1.60
C GLN A 186 28.04 -6.39 1.71
N ALA A 187 27.02 -7.24 1.80
CA ALA A 187 27.22 -8.69 1.83
C ALA A 187 27.81 -9.21 0.50
N ARG A 188 27.41 -8.64 -0.65
CA ARG A 188 27.98 -8.97 -1.97
C ARG A 188 29.46 -8.59 -2.06
N GLU A 189 29.82 -7.39 -1.61
CA GLU A 189 31.22 -6.94 -1.56
C GLU A 189 32.06 -7.85 -0.65
N SER A 190 31.53 -8.21 0.52
CA SER A 190 32.22 -9.09 1.48
C SER A 190 32.41 -10.50 0.93
N ARG A 191 31.41 -11.03 0.21
CA ARG A 191 31.50 -12.32 -0.48
C ARG A 191 32.57 -12.30 -1.57
N GLU A 192 32.64 -11.21 -2.34
CA GLU A 192 33.63 -11.05 -3.41
C GLU A 192 35.05 -10.92 -2.84
N ALA A 193 35.24 -10.15 -1.78
CA ALA A 193 36.51 -10.09 -1.06
C ALA A 193 36.95 -11.48 -0.55
N ALA A 194 36.03 -12.25 0.05
CA ALA A 194 36.32 -13.61 0.48
C ALA A 194 36.70 -14.54 -0.69
N ALA A 195 36.06 -14.37 -1.86
CA ALA A 195 36.40 -15.13 -3.07
C ALA A 195 37.81 -14.79 -3.59
N LEU A 196 38.20 -13.51 -3.57
CA LEU A 196 39.55 -13.07 -3.95
C LEU A 196 40.62 -13.62 -3.00
N GLU A 197 40.35 -13.63 -1.69
CA GLU A 197 41.27 -14.22 -0.72
C GLU A 197 41.41 -15.74 -0.91
N LEU A 198 40.32 -16.45 -1.24
CA LEU A 198 40.38 -17.87 -1.57
C LEU A 198 41.27 -18.15 -2.78
N GLU A 199 41.18 -17.31 -3.81
CA GLU A 199 42.05 -17.40 -4.98
C GLU A 199 43.53 -17.18 -4.59
N GLN A 200 43.82 -16.18 -3.76
CA GLN A 200 45.17 -15.92 -3.25
C GLN A 200 45.72 -17.10 -2.43
N LEU A 201 44.89 -17.68 -1.55
CA LEU A 201 45.27 -18.85 -0.76
C LEU A 201 45.55 -20.06 -1.64
N SER A 202 44.75 -20.27 -2.69
CA SER A 202 44.96 -21.33 -3.69
C SER A 202 46.27 -21.13 -4.46
N ASN A 203 46.58 -19.89 -4.84
CA ASN A 203 47.83 -19.58 -5.54
C ASN A 203 49.06 -19.80 -4.64
N TYR A 204 48.96 -19.39 -3.38
CA TYR A 204 50.02 -19.62 -2.38
C TYR A 204 50.26 -21.11 -2.14
N ASP A 205 49.19 -21.91 -2.02
CA ASP A 205 49.30 -23.36 -1.84
C ASP A 205 50.01 -24.01 -3.04
N ALA A 206 49.66 -23.61 -4.26
CA ALA A 206 50.31 -24.08 -5.48
C ALA A 206 51.81 -23.69 -5.55
N GLU A 207 52.17 -22.48 -5.12
CA GLU A 207 53.57 -22.04 -5.05
C GLU A 207 54.36 -22.82 -3.99
N LEU A 208 53.77 -23.04 -2.82
CA LEU A 208 54.38 -23.83 -1.76
C LEU A 208 54.63 -25.26 -2.24
N HIS A 209 53.65 -25.90 -2.89
CA HIS A 209 53.83 -27.21 -3.49
C HIS A 209 54.97 -27.26 -4.50
N LYS A 210 55.08 -26.26 -5.40
CA LYS A 210 56.23 -26.19 -6.34
C LYS A 210 57.57 -26.14 -5.60
N SER A 211 57.66 -25.35 -4.53
CA SER A 211 58.89 -25.22 -3.74
C SER A 211 59.24 -26.51 -2.98
N CYS A 212 58.26 -27.13 -2.32
CA CYS A 212 58.44 -28.38 -1.59
C CYS A 212 58.78 -29.53 -2.53
N ASP A 213 58.07 -29.67 -3.65
CA ASP A 213 58.32 -30.70 -4.65
C ASP A 213 59.72 -30.55 -5.26
N PHE A 214 60.18 -29.32 -5.50
CA PHE A 214 61.54 -29.07 -5.97
C PHE A 214 62.58 -29.52 -4.93
N VAL A 215 62.39 -29.17 -3.65
CA VAL A 215 63.30 -29.60 -2.58
C VAL A 215 63.32 -31.11 -2.46
N LEU A 216 62.15 -31.76 -2.42
CA LEU A 216 62.03 -33.22 -2.30
C LEU A 216 62.67 -33.95 -3.49
N LYS A 217 62.42 -33.50 -4.72
CA LYS A 217 63.03 -34.08 -5.93
C LYS A 217 64.55 -33.99 -5.94
N ASN A 218 65.12 -32.93 -5.37
CA ASN A 218 66.56 -32.71 -5.35
C ASN A 218 67.22 -33.12 -4.03
N PHE A 219 66.46 -33.58 -3.05
CA PHE A 219 66.98 -33.86 -1.71
C PHE A 219 68.03 -34.97 -1.74
N GLU A 220 67.72 -36.11 -2.37
CA GLU A 220 68.64 -37.25 -2.46
C GLU A 220 69.91 -36.88 -3.22
N ILE A 221 69.80 -36.22 -4.38
CA ILE A 221 70.95 -35.77 -5.17
C ILE A 221 71.85 -34.86 -4.34
N ARG A 222 71.26 -33.89 -3.62
CA ARG A 222 72.02 -32.98 -2.74
C ARG A 222 72.63 -33.70 -1.55
N GLN A 223 71.94 -34.70 -1.01
CA GLN A 223 72.45 -35.51 0.10
C GLN A 223 73.67 -36.30 -0.36
N THR A 224 73.58 -37.02 -1.48
CA THR A 224 74.72 -37.77 -2.05
C THR A 224 75.90 -36.86 -2.36
N ALA A 225 75.68 -35.74 -3.06
CA ALA A 225 76.77 -34.80 -3.37
C ALA A 225 77.43 -34.21 -2.11
N ARG A 226 76.66 -34.01 -1.03
CA ARG A 226 77.19 -33.50 0.24
C ARG A 226 77.96 -34.57 1.01
N ASP A 227 77.51 -35.83 0.96
CA ASP A 227 78.26 -36.95 1.53
C ASP A 227 79.61 -37.13 0.81
N GLU A 228 79.61 -37.04 -0.53
CA GLU A 228 80.83 -37.04 -1.34
C GLU A 228 81.77 -35.88 -0.99
N GLU A 229 81.23 -34.65 -0.84
CA GLU A 229 82.01 -33.48 -0.41
C GLU A 229 82.61 -33.68 1.00
N VAL A 230 81.84 -34.22 1.93
CA VAL A 230 82.31 -34.51 3.30
C VAL A 230 83.44 -35.54 3.29
N GLU A 231 83.33 -36.60 2.50
CA GLU A 231 84.40 -37.59 2.36
C GLU A 231 85.66 -36.99 1.73
N ALA A 232 85.51 -36.17 0.68
CA ALA A 232 86.63 -35.45 0.07
C ALA A 232 87.34 -34.51 1.06
N LEU A 233 86.57 -33.78 1.89
CA LEU A 233 87.12 -32.91 2.94
C LEU A 233 87.85 -33.71 4.02
N LYS A 234 87.34 -34.89 4.42
CA LYS A 234 88.03 -35.79 5.35
C LYS A 234 89.37 -36.26 4.78
N GLN A 235 89.40 -36.66 3.50
CA GLN A 235 90.62 -37.07 2.82
C GLN A 235 91.65 -35.92 2.77
N ALA A 236 91.23 -34.72 2.36
CA ALA A 236 92.10 -33.54 2.32
C ALA A 236 92.68 -33.21 3.71
N LYS A 237 91.85 -33.29 4.76
CA LYS A 237 92.31 -33.09 6.15
C LYS A 237 93.33 -34.14 6.58
N ALA A 238 93.14 -35.41 6.22
CA ALA A 238 94.09 -36.49 6.54
C ALA A 238 95.45 -36.24 5.90
N ILE A 239 95.47 -35.85 4.61
CA ILE A 239 96.68 -35.49 3.88
C ILE A 239 97.41 -34.32 4.56
N LEU A 240 96.69 -33.25 4.90
CA LEU A 240 97.28 -32.05 5.55
C LEU A 240 97.73 -32.29 6.99
N SER A 241 97.17 -33.29 7.69
CA SER A 241 97.50 -33.61 9.08
C SER A 241 98.68 -34.58 9.21
N GLY A 242 99.39 -34.87 8.11
CA GLY A 242 100.63 -35.65 8.13
C GLY A 242 100.47 -37.15 7.89
N ALA A 243 99.34 -37.61 7.34
CA ALA A 243 99.26 -38.96 6.78
C ALA A 243 100.25 -39.07 5.61
N THR A 244 101.22 -39.96 5.71
CA THR A 244 102.23 -40.18 4.67
C THR A 244 101.57 -40.81 3.44
N PHE A 245 101.81 -40.22 2.27
CA PHE A 245 101.24 -40.56 0.96
C PHE A 245 101.30 -42.06 0.59
N GLU A 246 102.17 -42.83 1.25
CA GLU A 246 102.34 -44.28 1.10
C GLU A 246 101.13 -45.13 1.56
N GLU A 247 100.36 -44.71 2.58
CA GLU A 247 99.22 -45.50 3.09
C GLU A 247 97.95 -45.34 2.24
N LEU A 248 97.84 -44.24 1.50
CA LEU A 248 96.65 -43.93 0.69
C LEU A 248 96.58 -44.74 -0.62
N LEU A 249 97.73 -45.24 -1.11
CA LEU A 249 97.84 -46.00 -2.37
C LEU A 249 97.61 -47.52 -2.19
N GLN A 250 97.55 -48.03 -0.96
CA GLN A 250 97.37 -49.47 -0.70
C GLN A 250 95.90 -49.92 -0.55
N THR A 251 94.94 -48.99 -0.57
CA THR A 251 93.51 -49.31 -0.36
C THR A 251 92.59 -48.91 -1.51
N ALA A 252 93.15 -48.57 -2.68
CA ALA A 252 92.41 -48.37 -3.93
C ALA A 252 92.06 -49.70 -4.63
#